data_AF-A0A661NWR6-F1
#
_entry.id   AF-A0A661NWR6-F1
#
_cell.length_a   1.000
_cell.length_b   1.000
_cell.length_c   1.000
_cell.angle_alpha   90.00
_cell.angle_beta   90.00
_cell.angle_gamma   90.00
#
_symmetry.space_group_name_H-M   'P 1'
#
loop_
_entity.id
_entity.type
_entity.pdbx_description
1 polymer ?
#
loop_
_entity_poly.entity_id
_entity_poly.type
_entity_poly.pdbx_seq_one_letter_code
_entity_poly.pdbx_strand_id
1 'polypeptide(L)'
;MKAIMSVAPDNGSTPGQELEISFAENGLLRAVCGPADAHLRLLQRELGVRLAHTGSGITIRGDATRCRRAWSLLSQLGEVVRQGRSLYASDVEQAIRIIIQDDQVKLTEIFLDTVLVSSRRRPVTPLGLGQKRYIDALRRHDVVFAIGPAGTGKTYLAMAMAVAALQKQQVRRIVITRPAVEAGERLGFLPGDMLEKVNP
;
A
#
# COMPACT_ATOMS: atom_id res chain seq x y z
N MET A 1 -12.40 -8.88 -16.47
CA MET A 1 -11.89 -7.57 -16.97
C MET A 1 -11.13 -7.81 -18.25
N LYS A 2 -11.46 -7.13 -19.34
CA LYS A 2 -10.69 -7.20 -20.59
C LYS A 2 -9.91 -5.89 -20.69
N ALA A 3 -8.74 -5.83 -20.05
CA ALA A 3 -7.81 -4.73 -20.26
C ALA A 3 -7.21 -4.92 -21.66
N ILE A 4 -7.92 -4.43 -22.67
CA ILE A 4 -7.42 -4.43 -24.04
C ILE A 4 -6.47 -3.25 -24.13
N MET A 5 -5.18 -3.52 -24.29
CA MET A 5 -4.23 -2.49 -24.69
C MET A 5 -4.42 -2.27 -26.19
N SER A 6 -5.24 -1.30 -26.57
CA SER A 6 -5.26 -0.78 -27.94
C SER A 6 -4.28 0.38 -28.03
N VAL A 7 -3.45 0.35 -29.08
CA VAL A 7 -2.64 1.49 -29.49
C VAL A 7 -3.47 2.26 -30.49
N ALA A 8 -3.79 3.52 -30.21
CA ALA A 8 -4.50 4.35 -31.17
C ALA A 8 -3.59 4.64 -32.38
N PRO A 9 -4.13 4.77 -33.61
CA PRO A 9 -3.33 5.11 -34.78
C PRO A 9 -2.68 6.48 -34.58
N ASP A 10 -1.39 6.57 -34.93
CA ASP A 10 -0.57 7.78 -34.82
C ASP A 10 -1.07 8.84 -35.81
N ASN A 11 -1.96 9.71 -35.35
CA ASN A 11 -2.41 10.88 -36.11
C ASN A 11 -1.34 11.97 -35.97
N GLY A 12 -0.32 11.86 -36.83
CA GLY A 12 0.92 12.62 -36.79
C GLY A 12 0.77 14.09 -36.38
N SER A 13 1.34 14.43 -35.22
CA SER A 13 1.82 15.78 -34.84
C SER A 13 2.36 15.86 -33.40
N THR A 14 2.53 14.74 -32.67
CA THR A 14 3.29 14.73 -31.40
C THR A 14 4.06 13.41 -31.27
N PRO A 15 5.36 13.40 -30.94
CA PRO A 15 6.09 12.16 -30.66
C PRO A 15 5.62 11.63 -29.29
N GLY A 16 4.55 10.84 -29.27
CA GLY A 16 3.97 10.31 -28.04
C GLY A 16 3.20 9.03 -28.30
N GLN A 17 3.35 8.05 -27.43
CA GLN A 17 2.54 6.83 -27.48
C GLN A 17 1.16 7.11 -26.87
N GLU A 18 0.12 6.66 -27.56
CA GLU A 18 -1.25 6.65 -27.05
C GLU A 18 -1.69 5.21 -26.75
N LEU A 19 -2.10 4.97 -25.50
CA LEU A 19 -2.66 3.71 -25.05
C LEU A 19 -4.08 3.94 -24.53
N GLU A 20 -4.94 2.95 -24.70
CA GLU A 20 -6.26 2.95 -24.10
C GLU A 20 -6.42 1.75 -23.14
N ILE A 21 -7.19 1.96 -22.08
CA ILE A 21 -7.68 0.91 -21.20
C ILE A 21 -9.19 1.03 -21.05
N SER A 22 -9.91 -0.04 -21.39
CA SER A 22 -11.37 -0.11 -21.24
C SER A 22 -11.75 -0.91 -20.00
N PHE A 23 -12.79 -0.46 -19.29
CA PHE A 23 -13.35 -1.14 -18.15
C PHE A 23 -14.76 -1.62 -18.51
N ALA A 24 -15.03 -2.91 -18.29
CA ALA A 24 -16.33 -3.50 -18.65
C ALA A 24 -17.49 -2.97 -17.79
N GLU A 25 -17.18 -2.51 -16.57
CA GLU A 25 -18.17 -2.05 -15.60
C GLU A 25 -17.94 -0.55 -15.30
N ASN A 26 -18.97 0.27 -15.50
CA ASN A 26 -18.90 1.71 -15.23
C ASN A 26 -18.59 2.03 -13.76
N GLY A 27 -19.00 1.16 -12.83
CA GLY A 27 -18.67 1.29 -11.41
C GLY A 27 -17.16 1.17 -11.15
N LEU A 28 -16.50 0.27 -11.89
CA LEU A 28 -15.06 0.04 -11.78
C LEU A 28 -14.27 1.25 -12.29
N LEU A 29 -14.66 1.76 -13.46
CA LEU A 29 -14.07 2.96 -14.06
C LEU A 29 -14.17 4.15 -13.09
N ARG A 30 -15.35 4.41 -12.55
CA ARG A 30 -15.58 5.50 -11.57
C ARG A 30 -14.71 5.35 -10.33
N ALA A 31 -14.60 4.14 -9.79
CA ALA A 31 -13.78 3.89 -8.61
C ALA A 31 -12.27 4.10 -8.88
N VAL A 32 -11.79 3.70 -10.05
CA VAL A 32 -10.39 3.92 -10.47
C VAL A 32 -10.12 5.41 -10.71
N CYS A 33 -11.01 6.13 -11.40
CA CYS A 33 -10.86 7.58 -11.65
C CYS A 33 -10.94 8.42 -10.35
N GLY A 34 -11.71 7.96 -9.39
CA GLY A 34 -11.97 8.66 -8.13
C GLY A 34 -12.90 9.87 -8.29
N PRO A 35 -13.25 10.54 -7.17
CA PRO A 35 -14.16 11.67 -7.18
C PRO A 35 -13.63 12.81 -8.06
N ALA A 36 -14.44 13.25 -9.03
CA ALA A 36 -14.07 14.29 -9.99
C ALA A 36 -12.68 14.07 -10.61
N ASP A 37 -12.32 12.84 -10.98
CA ASP A 37 -11.02 12.45 -11.57
C ASP A 37 -9.79 12.74 -10.69
N ALA A 38 -9.97 12.81 -9.36
CA ALA A 38 -8.87 13.08 -8.43
C ALA A 38 -7.72 12.06 -8.53
N HIS A 39 -8.02 10.77 -8.71
CA HIS A 39 -6.98 9.76 -8.88
C HIS A 39 -6.24 9.94 -10.20
N LEU A 40 -6.95 10.23 -11.30
CA LEU A 40 -6.29 10.48 -12.59
C LEU A 40 -5.37 11.69 -12.55
N ARG A 41 -5.79 12.80 -11.92
CA ARG A 41 -4.92 13.98 -11.73
C ARG A 41 -3.67 13.64 -10.93
N LEU A 42 -3.80 12.83 -9.89
CA LEU A 42 -2.67 12.36 -9.10
C LEU A 42 -1.71 11.50 -9.95
N LEU A 43 -2.20 10.50 -10.68
CA LEU A 43 -1.37 9.68 -11.57
C LEU A 43 -0.65 10.51 -12.64
N GLN A 44 -1.36 11.47 -13.25
CA GLN A 44 -0.78 12.36 -14.27
C GLN A 44 0.41 13.15 -13.71
N ARG A 45 0.25 13.71 -12.51
CA ARG A 45 1.30 14.50 -11.84
C ARG A 45 2.53 13.66 -11.52
N GLU A 46 2.34 12.48 -10.94
CA GLU A 46 3.45 11.66 -10.45
C GLU A 46 4.14 10.85 -11.56
N LEU A 47 3.41 10.44 -12.60
CA LEU A 47 3.97 9.64 -13.71
C LEU A 47 4.35 10.46 -14.94
N GLY A 48 3.95 11.74 -15.00
CA GLY A 48 4.27 12.62 -16.13
C GLY A 48 3.60 12.18 -17.43
N VAL A 49 2.34 11.73 -17.36
CA VAL A 49 1.49 11.34 -18.50
C VAL A 49 0.23 12.21 -18.53
N ARG A 50 -0.46 12.24 -19.67
CA ARG A 50 -1.82 12.78 -19.76
C ARG A 50 -2.82 11.64 -19.73
N LEU A 51 -3.83 11.76 -18.87
CA LEU A 51 -4.91 10.80 -18.71
C LEU A 51 -6.23 11.51 -18.97
N ALA A 52 -7.08 10.92 -19.81
CA ALA A 52 -8.40 11.43 -20.10
C ALA A 52 -9.43 10.31 -20.01
N HIS A 53 -10.59 10.61 -19.43
CA HIS A 53 -11.72 9.70 -19.43
C HIS A 53 -12.34 9.67 -20.84
N THR A 54 -12.50 8.48 -21.39
CA THR A 54 -13.23 8.18 -22.63
C THR A 54 -14.43 7.31 -22.27
N GLY A 55 -15.52 7.35 -23.06
CA GLY A 55 -16.85 6.85 -22.67
C GLY A 55 -16.91 5.58 -21.80
N SER A 56 -16.09 4.56 -22.07
CA SER A 56 -15.96 3.33 -21.27
C SER A 56 -14.53 3.02 -20.81
N GLY A 57 -13.63 4.00 -20.79
CA GLY A 57 -12.19 3.77 -20.61
C GLY A 57 -11.39 5.00 -20.22
N ILE A 58 -10.07 4.84 -20.28
CA ILE A 58 -9.09 5.89 -20.01
C ILE A 58 -8.06 5.88 -21.14
N THR A 59 -7.84 7.03 -21.75
CA THR A 59 -6.77 7.26 -22.71
C THR A 59 -5.53 7.77 -21.99
N ILE A 60 -4.36 7.25 -22.39
CA ILE A 60 -3.05 7.52 -21.79
C ILE A 60 -2.12 8.04 -22.89
N ARG A 61 -1.58 9.24 -22.73
CA ARG A 61 -0.67 9.86 -23.71
C ARG A 61 0.63 10.32 -23.05
N GLY A 62 1.75 10.09 -23.72
CA GLY A 62 3.09 10.48 -23.26
C GLY A 62 4.18 9.56 -23.79
N ASP A 63 5.32 9.53 -23.10
CA ASP A 63 6.44 8.65 -23.45
C ASP A 63 6.08 7.18 -23.30
N ALA A 64 6.57 6.33 -24.20
CA ALA A 64 6.21 4.91 -24.26
C ALA A 64 6.35 4.16 -22.92
N THR A 65 7.46 4.37 -22.21
CA THR A 65 7.71 3.75 -20.90
C THR A 65 6.75 4.26 -19.83
N ARG A 66 6.44 5.56 -19.83
CA ARG A 66 5.50 6.16 -18.87
C ARG A 66 4.06 5.71 -19.14
N CYS A 67 3.67 5.64 -20.41
CA CYS A 67 2.37 5.12 -20.81
C CYS A 67 2.18 3.67 -20.39
N ARG A 68 3.17 2.79 -20.63
CA ARG A 68 3.12 1.39 -20.16
C ARG A 68 3.00 1.28 -18.64
N ARG A 69 3.76 2.10 -17.89
CA ARG A 69 3.70 2.13 -16.43
C ARG A 69 2.34 2.59 -15.92
N ALA A 70 1.78 3.66 -16.51
CA ALA A 70 0.45 4.16 -16.17
C ALA A 70 -0.65 3.14 -16.51
N TRP A 71 -0.54 2.48 -17.67
CA TRP A 71 -1.47 1.42 -18.09
C TRP A 71 -1.44 0.24 -17.10
N SER A 72 -0.23 -0.23 -16.74
CA SER A 72 -0.06 -1.29 -15.74
C SER A 72 -0.68 -0.91 -14.40
N LEU A 73 -0.39 0.30 -13.90
CA LEU A 73 -0.96 0.79 -12.65
C LEU A 73 -2.50 0.86 -12.70
N LEU A 74 -3.08 1.43 -13.75
CA LEU A 74 -4.55 1.52 -13.91
C LEU A 74 -5.20 0.13 -13.98
N SER A 75 -4.59 -0.80 -14.71
CA SER A 75 -5.05 -2.19 -14.77
C SER A 75 -5.00 -2.85 -13.40
N GLN A 76 -3.91 -2.68 -12.64
CA GLN A 76 -3.76 -3.28 -11.32
C GLN A 76 -4.71 -2.64 -10.29
N LEU A 77 -4.95 -1.33 -10.34
CA LEU A 77 -5.93 -0.64 -9.50
C LEU A 77 -7.35 -1.13 -9.80
N GLY A 78 -7.69 -1.32 -11.09
CA GLY A 78 -8.95 -1.94 -11.49
C GLY A 78 -9.10 -3.34 -10.88
N GLU A 79 -8.06 -4.15 -10.92
CA GLU A 79 -8.11 -5.49 -10.33
C GLU A 79 -8.31 -5.46 -8.80
N VAL A 80 -7.65 -4.53 -8.09
CA VAL A 80 -7.84 -4.34 -6.64
C VAL A 80 -9.29 -3.96 -6.30
N VAL A 81 -9.89 -3.05 -7.06
CA VAL A 81 -11.30 -2.64 -6.85
C VAL A 81 -12.25 -3.78 -7.16
N ARG A 82 -12.00 -4.52 -8.25
CA ARG A 82 -12.82 -5.65 -8.67
C ARG A 82 -12.87 -6.75 -7.59
N GLN A 83 -11.80 -6.92 -6.83
CA GLN A 83 -11.75 -7.85 -5.70
C GLN A 83 -12.37 -7.27 -4.41
N GLY A 84 -13.05 -6.13 -4.48
CA GLY A 84 -13.89 -5.59 -3.41
C GLY A 84 -13.21 -4.57 -2.50
N ARG A 85 -11.97 -4.15 -2.80
CA ARG A 85 -11.28 -3.11 -2.01
C ARG A 85 -11.57 -1.72 -2.57
N SER A 86 -12.17 -0.86 -1.77
CA SER A 86 -12.31 0.56 -2.11
C SER A 86 -10.96 1.26 -2.18
N LEU A 87 -10.79 2.16 -3.15
CA LEU A 87 -9.59 2.99 -3.28
C LEU A 87 -9.81 4.37 -2.65
N TYR A 88 -8.88 4.77 -1.80
CA TYR A 88 -8.75 6.14 -1.31
C TYR A 88 -7.53 6.81 -1.96
N ALA A 89 -7.45 8.14 -1.88
CA ALA A 89 -6.31 8.89 -2.43
C ALA A 89 -4.96 8.38 -1.91
N SER A 90 -4.86 8.04 -0.61
CA SER A 90 -3.65 7.49 -0.02
C SER A 90 -3.26 6.12 -0.58
N ASP A 91 -4.24 5.29 -0.99
CA ASP A 91 -3.94 4.01 -1.66
C ASP A 91 -3.34 4.24 -3.03
N VAL A 92 -3.85 5.23 -3.77
CA VAL A 92 -3.37 5.57 -5.11
C VAL A 92 -1.96 6.16 -5.05
N GLU A 93 -1.69 7.09 -4.15
CA GLU A 93 -0.33 7.62 -3.91
C GLU A 93 0.66 6.49 -3.62
N GLN A 94 0.23 5.55 -2.80
CA GLN A 94 1.06 4.44 -2.40
C GLN A 94 1.27 3.42 -3.52
N ALA A 95 0.25 3.16 -4.33
CA ALA A 95 0.33 2.33 -5.52
C ALA A 95 1.31 2.90 -6.55
N ILE A 96 1.29 4.22 -6.75
CA ILE A 96 2.24 4.95 -7.59
C ILE A 96 3.67 4.72 -7.06
N ARG A 97 3.90 4.93 -5.76
CA ARG A 97 5.23 4.70 -5.14
C ARG A 97 5.73 3.27 -5.34
N ILE A 98 4.86 2.27 -5.17
CA ILE A 98 5.19 0.85 -5.38
C ILE A 98 5.63 0.62 -6.84
N ILE A 99 4.83 1.03 -7.81
CA ILE A 99 5.09 0.80 -9.24
C ILE A 99 6.30 1.60 -9.75
N ILE A 100 6.58 2.78 -9.18
CA ILE A 100 7.81 3.53 -9.49
C ILE A 100 9.04 2.77 -9.01
N GLN A 101 8.96 2.16 -7.83
CA GLN A 101 10.06 1.40 -7.24
C GLN A 101 10.28 0.05 -7.94
N ASP A 102 9.21 -0.66 -8.27
CA ASP A 102 9.24 -1.96 -8.94
C ASP A 102 7.93 -2.18 -9.72
N ASP A 103 8.02 -2.21 -11.04
CA ASP A 103 6.86 -2.32 -11.93
C ASP A 103 6.36 -3.76 -12.13
N GLN A 104 7.08 -4.76 -11.60
CA GLN A 104 6.69 -6.18 -11.64
C GLN A 104 5.83 -6.60 -10.45
N VAL A 105 5.79 -5.78 -9.39
CA VAL A 105 4.99 -6.06 -8.20
C VAL A 105 3.51 -5.98 -8.53
N LYS A 106 2.75 -6.98 -8.06
CA LYS A 106 1.29 -6.97 -8.15
C LYS A 106 0.69 -6.28 -6.93
N LEU A 107 -0.05 -5.19 -7.16
CA LEU A 107 -0.73 -4.46 -6.09
C LEU A 107 -1.72 -5.33 -5.31
N THR A 108 -2.32 -6.34 -5.95
CA THR A 108 -3.20 -7.30 -5.28
C THR A 108 -2.47 -8.09 -4.19
N GLU A 109 -1.21 -8.47 -4.41
CA GLU A 109 -0.39 -9.20 -3.42
C GLU A 109 -0.03 -8.34 -2.19
N ILE A 110 -0.18 -7.02 -2.29
CA ILE A 110 0.05 -6.08 -1.20
C ILE A 110 -1.28 -5.67 -0.57
N PHE A 111 -2.15 -5.00 -1.33
CA PHE A 111 -3.36 -4.38 -0.82
C PHE A 111 -4.44 -5.35 -0.38
N LEU A 112 -4.40 -6.59 -0.84
CA LEU A 112 -5.35 -7.64 -0.45
C LEU A 112 -4.77 -8.62 0.56
N ASP A 113 -3.50 -8.45 0.94
CA ASP A 113 -2.85 -9.25 1.99
C ASP A 113 -3.34 -8.83 3.38
N THR A 114 -4.56 -9.24 3.70
CA THR A 114 -5.24 -8.86 4.93
C THR A 114 -4.70 -9.67 6.09
N VAL A 115 -4.12 -8.97 7.07
CA VAL A 115 -3.62 -9.55 8.32
C VAL A 115 -4.76 -9.78 9.31
N LEU A 116 -5.56 -8.74 9.51
CA LEU A 116 -6.62 -8.70 10.52
C LEU A 116 -7.73 -7.79 10.02
N VAL A 117 -8.98 -8.19 10.22
CA VAL A 117 -10.11 -7.26 10.11
C VAL A 117 -10.33 -6.67 11.48
N SER A 118 -10.05 -5.38 11.65
CA SER A 118 -10.24 -4.71 12.95
C SER A 118 -11.71 -4.68 13.37
N SER A 119 -11.98 -4.44 14.66
CA SER A 119 -13.34 -4.32 15.20
C SER A 119 -14.19 -3.24 14.50
N ARG A 120 -13.54 -2.24 13.89
CA ARG A 120 -14.18 -1.20 13.07
C ARG A 120 -14.37 -1.61 11.61
N ARG A 121 -14.28 -2.90 11.29
CA ARG A 121 -14.35 -3.49 9.94
C ARG A 121 -13.34 -2.94 8.92
N ARG A 122 -12.30 -2.23 9.38
CA ARG A 122 -11.21 -1.79 8.51
C ARG A 122 -10.14 -2.89 8.44
N PRO A 123 -9.82 -3.41 7.25
CA PRO A 123 -8.76 -4.40 7.10
C PRO A 123 -7.40 -3.78 7.35
N VAL A 124 -6.56 -4.47 8.13
CA VAL A 124 -5.15 -4.17 8.31
C VAL A 124 -4.38 -4.90 7.21
N THR A 125 -3.84 -4.13 6.28
CA THR A 125 -3.10 -4.60 5.10
C THR A 125 -1.77 -3.86 5.01
N PRO A 126 -0.73 -4.46 4.41
CA PRO A 126 0.46 -3.70 4.09
C PRO A 126 0.12 -2.61 3.08
N LEU A 127 0.67 -1.41 3.30
CA LEU A 127 0.54 -0.30 2.39
C LEU A 127 1.69 -0.30 1.39
N GLY A 128 2.88 -0.78 1.73
CA GLY A 128 4.04 -0.74 0.84
C GLY A 128 4.85 -2.02 0.81
N LEU A 129 5.81 -2.08 -0.11
CA LEU A 129 6.68 -3.24 -0.30
C LEU A 129 7.46 -3.60 0.97
N GLY A 130 7.98 -2.60 1.70
CA GLY A 130 8.68 -2.83 2.97
C GLY A 130 7.77 -3.44 4.05
N GLN A 131 6.51 -2.99 4.14
CA GLN A 131 5.54 -3.56 5.08
C GLN A 131 5.12 -4.97 4.68
N LYS A 132 4.95 -5.23 3.38
CA LYS A 132 4.68 -6.57 2.85
C LYS A 132 5.80 -7.54 3.21
N ARG A 133 7.06 -7.17 2.95
CA ARG A 133 8.24 -7.95 3.34
C ARG A 133 8.29 -8.20 4.85
N TYR A 134 7.94 -7.21 5.66
CA TYR A 134 7.88 -7.35 7.11
C TYR A 134 6.80 -8.35 7.57
N ILE A 135 5.59 -8.26 7.03
CA ILE A 135 4.51 -9.23 7.32
C ILE A 135 4.91 -10.64 6.87
N ASP A 136 5.51 -10.78 5.69
CA ASP A 136 5.97 -12.09 5.21
C ASP A 136 7.09 -12.65 6.08
N ALA A 137 8.00 -11.81 6.59
CA ALA A 137 9.01 -12.23 7.55
C ALA A 137 8.36 -12.74 8.84
N LEU A 138 7.38 -12.03 9.40
CA LEU A 138 6.64 -12.43 10.60
C LEU A 138 5.89 -13.77 10.45
N ARG A 139 5.51 -14.14 9.22
CA ARG A 139 4.84 -15.42 8.93
C ARG A 139 5.80 -16.60 8.80
N ARG A 140 7.06 -16.34 8.42
CA ARG A 140 8.03 -17.37 8.02
C ARG A 140 9.11 -17.63 9.05
N HIS A 141 9.33 -16.73 10.00
CA HIS A 141 10.43 -16.80 10.95
C HIS A 141 9.91 -16.63 12.37
N ASP A 142 10.53 -17.35 13.31
CA ASP A 142 10.17 -17.27 14.74
C ASP A 142 10.58 -15.94 15.38
N VAL A 143 11.66 -15.32 14.87
CA VAL A 143 12.20 -14.05 15.36
C VAL A 143 12.42 -13.10 14.19
N VAL A 144 11.89 -11.87 14.31
CA VAL A 144 12.01 -10.83 13.28
C VAL A 144 12.42 -9.51 13.94
N PHE A 145 13.51 -8.93 13.46
CA PHE A 145 13.93 -7.58 13.82
C PHE A 145 13.46 -6.59 12.76
N ALA A 146 12.66 -5.61 13.17
CA ALA A 146 12.16 -4.57 12.28
C ALA A 146 12.81 -3.22 12.60
N ILE A 147 13.60 -2.71 11.65
CA ILE A 147 14.27 -1.41 11.76
C ILE A 147 13.65 -0.47 10.72
N GLY A 148 13.40 0.78 11.10
CA GLY A 148 12.95 1.80 10.16
C GLY A 148 12.40 3.05 10.85
N PRO A 149 12.13 4.12 10.09
CA PRO A 149 11.68 5.40 10.63
C PRO A 149 10.40 5.31 11.47
N ALA A 150 10.15 6.31 12.31
CA ALA A 150 8.88 6.44 13.00
C ALA A 150 7.71 6.51 12.01
N GLY A 151 6.53 6.00 12.40
CA GLY A 151 5.32 6.04 11.56
C GLY A 151 5.23 4.98 10.45
N THR A 152 6.24 4.11 10.25
CA THR A 152 6.22 3.09 9.18
C THR A 152 5.41 1.82 9.50
N GLY A 153 4.73 1.78 10.65
CA GLY A 153 3.81 0.68 11.00
C GLY A 153 4.44 -0.56 11.61
N LYS A 154 5.74 -0.54 11.98
CA LYS A 154 6.47 -1.69 12.57
C LYS A 154 5.73 -2.31 13.77
N THR A 155 5.42 -1.50 14.78
CA THR A 155 4.71 -1.96 15.98
C THR A 155 3.26 -2.32 15.65
N TYR A 156 2.58 -1.48 14.86
CA TYR A 156 1.17 -1.66 14.53
C TYR A 156 0.90 -2.97 13.78
N LEU A 157 1.70 -3.30 12.76
CA LEU A 157 1.56 -4.52 11.98
C LEU A 157 1.97 -5.77 12.78
N ALA A 158 3.00 -5.70 13.62
CA ALA A 158 3.32 -6.79 14.55
C ALA A 158 2.17 -7.07 15.51
N MET A 159 1.58 -6.03 16.09
CA MET A 159 0.42 -6.18 16.97
C MET A 159 -0.78 -6.77 16.22
N ALA A 160 -1.06 -6.31 14.99
CA ALA A 160 -2.14 -6.88 14.19
C ALA A 160 -1.93 -8.37 13.89
N MET A 161 -0.70 -8.77 13.56
CA MET A 161 -0.33 -10.18 13.37
C MET A 161 -0.50 -10.99 14.66
N ALA A 162 -0.04 -10.47 15.80
CA ALA A 162 -0.16 -11.15 17.09
C ALA A 162 -1.63 -11.33 17.51
N VAL A 163 -2.45 -10.29 17.34
CA VAL A 163 -3.90 -10.36 17.61
C VAL A 163 -4.59 -11.37 16.68
N ALA A 164 -4.23 -11.38 15.40
CA ALA A 164 -4.77 -12.35 14.44
C ALA A 164 -4.40 -13.79 14.84
N ALA A 165 -3.16 -14.03 15.28
CA ALA A 165 -2.71 -15.34 15.76
C ALA A 165 -3.46 -15.77 17.04
N LEU A 166 -3.70 -14.85 17.97
CA LEU A 166 -4.47 -15.10 19.19
C LEU A 166 -5.92 -15.46 18.86
N GLN A 167 -6.57 -14.71 17.95
CA GLN A 167 -7.95 -14.99 17.52
C GLN A 167 -8.08 -16.34 16.82
N LYS A 168 -7.06 -16.74 16.05
CA LYS A 168 -6.97 -18.06 15.40
C LYS A 168 -6.52 -19.18 16.35
N GLN A 169 -6.38 -18.89 17.64
CA GLN A 169 -5.90 -19.82 18.68
C GLN A 169 -4.52 -20.44 18.38
N GLN A 170 -3.70 -19.77 17.56
CA GLN A 170 -2.33 -20.20 17.25
C GLN A 170 -1.37 -19.92 18.40
N VAL A 171 -1.72 -18.97 19.28
CA VAL A 171 -0.97 -18.62 20.50
C VAL A 171 -1.92 -18.48 21.68
N ARG A 172 -1.42 -18.71 22.91
CA ARG A 172 -2.23 -18.63 24.14
C ARG A 172 -2.29 -17.23 24.77
N ARG A 173 -1.24 -16.43 24.59
CA ARG A 173 -1.13 -15.08 25.15
C ARG A 173 -0.21 -14.20 24.30
N ILE A 174 -0.42 -12.89 24.35
CA ILE A 174 0.44 -11.88 23.74
C ILE A 174 1.17 -11.15 24.86
N VAL A 175 2.49 -10.98 24.74
CA VAL A 175 3.29 -10.16 25.66
C VAL A 175 3.83 -8.98 24.89
N ILE A 176 3.50 -7.76 25.33
CA ILE A 176 4.00 -6.52 24.76
C ILE A 176 4.83 -5.83 25.83
N THR A 177 6.08 -5.52 25.49
CA THR A 177 6.97 -4.79 26.38
C THR A 177 7.51 -3.56 25.67
N ARG A 178 7.80 -2.52 26.45
CA ARG A 178 8.55 -1.35 26.03
C ARG A 178 9.69 -1.14 27.02
N PRO A 179 10.88 -0.71 26.57
CA PRO A 179 11.93 -0.32 27.50
C PRO A 179 11.43 0.84 28.38
N ALA A 180 11.90 0.88 29.63
CA ALA A 180 11.48 1.88 30.62
C ALA A 180 11.96 3.30 30.31
N VAL A 181 12.86 3.46 29.33
CA VAL A 181 13.50 4.74 28.98
C VAL A 181 13.34 4.97 27.48
N GLU A 182 12.79 6.12 27.12
CA GLU A 182 12.71 6.56 25.72
C GLU A 182 14.04 7.21 25.28
N ALA A 183 14.34 7.10 23.98
CA ALA A 183 15.57 7.66 23.43
C ALA A 183 15.61 9.19 23.64
N GLY A 184 16.54 9.66 24.47
CA GLY A 184 16.75 11.09 24.75
C GLY A 184 16.40 11.53 26.17
N GLU A 185 15.76 10.69 26.98
CA GLU A 185 15.57 10.99 28.40
C GLU A 185 16.79 10.54 29.22
N ARG A 186 17.30 11.43 30.08
CA ARG A 186 18.31 11.06 31.07
C ARG A 186 17.63 10.15 32.09
N LEU A 187 18.19 8.96 32.33
CA LEU A 187 17.77 8.09 33.44
C LEU A 187 17.73 8.94 34.72
N GLY A 188 16.53 9.23 35.22
CA GLY A 188 16.31 9.47 36.64
C GLY A 188 16.27 8.12 37.36
N PHE A 189 17.35 7.34 37.27
CA PHE A 189 17.55 6.27 38.25
C PHE A 189 18.11 6.93 39.50
N LEU A 190 17.52 6.63 40.66
CA LEU A 190 18.21 6.80 41.92
C LEU A 190 19.53 6.00 41.83
N PRO A 191 20.71 6.64 41.84
CA PRO A 191 21.96 5.90 42.03
C PRO A 191 21.96 5.37 43.46
N GLY A 192 22.20 4.06 43.62
CA GLY A 192 22.21 3.41 44.93
C GLY A 192 22.25 1.88 44.85
N ASP A 193 22.92 1.24 45.82
CA ASP A 193 22.99 -0.23 45.96
C ASP A 193 21.60 -0.81 46.31
N MET A 194 21.39 -2.11 46.11
CA MET A 194 20.11 -2.78 46.43
C MET A 194 19.56 -2.43 47.82
N LEU A 195 20.38 -2.20 48.84
CA LEU A 195 19.96 -1.80 50.18
C LEU A 195 19.23 -0.45 50.23
N GLU A 196 19.63 0.53 49.42
CA GLU A 196 19.03 1.88 49.41
C GLU A 196 17.65 1.90 48.74
N LYS A 197 17.23 0.79 48.11
CA LYS A 197 15.90 0.63 47.50
C LYS A 197 14.89 -0.09 48.40
N VAL A 198 15.28 -0.60 49.57
CA VAL A 198 14.41 -1.42 50.46
C VAL A 198 14.02 -0.70 51.75
N ASN A 199 14.60 0.47 52.07
CA ASN A 199 14.15 1.27 53.22
C ASN A 199 13.67 2.66 52.76
N PRO A 200 12.43 3.04 53.12
CA PRO A 200 11.78 4.27 52.64
C PRO A 200 12.41 5.56 53.16
#